data_AF-A0A7X5DDD8-F1
#
_entry.id   AF-A0A7X5DDD8-F1
#
_cell.length_a   1.000
_cell.length_b   1.000
_cell.length_c   1.000
_cell.angle_alpha   90.00
_cell.angle_beta   90.00
_cell.angle_gamma   90.00
#
_symmetry.space_group_name_H-M   'P 1'
#
loop_
_entity.id
_entity.type
_entity.pdbx_description
1 polymer ?
#
loop_
_entity_poly.entity_id
_entity_poly.type
_entity_poly.pdbx_seq_one_letter_code
_entity_poly.pdbx_strand_id
1 'polypeptide(L)'
;FLNDRSFFFVVNDKIVEVDRAARSVQTLAIPASGNIAFDGRTIYFVDEDSRLQAYDTQTREVAPVGNIVARSFCLTEDGLCFVNRLDGDAVCTCTKDGSDAVMVLEGPALSVDYEDGELSVTLKSDGRTVPVEL
;
A
#
# COMPACT_ATOMS: atom_id res chain seq x y z
N PHE A 1 -6.87 -1.76 11.55
CA PHE A 1 -5.86 -2.84 11.75
C PHE A 1 -5.22 -2.70 13.13
N LEU A 2 -4.43 -3.67 13.62
CA LEU A 2 -3.85 -3.65 14.97
C LEU A 2 -2.45 -4.26 15.00
N ASN A 3 -1.63 -3.84 15.96
CA ASN A 3 -0.38 -4.51 16.31
C ASN A 3 -0.29 -4.77 17.82
N ASP A 4 0.89 -5.16 18.32
CA ASP A 4 1.13 -5.45 19.74
C ASP A 4 0.99 -4.24 20.67
N ARG A 5 0.93 -3.03 20.13
CA ARG A 5 0.78 -1.81 20.94
C ARG A 5 -0.55 -1.11 20.74
N SER A 6 -1.00 -0.96 19.50
CA SER A 6 -2.03 0.00 19.12
C SER A 6 -3.14 -0.61 18.27
N PHE A 7 -4.32 0.00 18.36
CA PHE A 7 -5.38 -0.14 17.35
C PHE A 7 -5.33 1.05 16.39
N PHE A 8 -5.56 0.79 15.12
CA PHE A 8 -5.64 1.81 14.08
C PHE A 8 -7.00 1.76 13.39
N PHE A 9 -7.66 2.91 13.34
CA PHE A 9 -8.96 3.09 12.72
C PHE A 9 -8.87 4.07 11.57
N VAL A 10 -9.52 3.77 10.45
CA VAL A 10 -9.74 4.74 9.38
C VAL A 10 -11.08 5.42 9.66
N VAL A 11 -11.07 6.73 9.90
CA VAL A 11 -12.26 7.52 10.22
C VAL A 11 -12.17 8.85 9.47
N ASN A 12 -13.17 9.14 8.62
CA ASN A 12 -13.26 10.37 7.84
C ASN A 12 -11.94 10.70 7.11
N ASP A 13 -11.43 9.74 6.34
CA ASP A 13 -10.18 9.84 5.56
C ASP A 13 -8.92 10.12 6.39
N LYS A 14 -8.94 9.82 7.69
CA LYS A 14 -7.79 9.92 8.59
C LYS A 14 -7.54 8.60 9.29
N ILE A 15 -6.28 8.36 9.66
CA ILE A 15 -5.91 7.24 10.53
C ILE A 15 -5.86 7.73 11.98
N VAL A 16 -6.64 7.11 12.85
CA VAL A 16 -6.61 7.32 14.30
C VAL A 16 -5.91 6.15 14.95
N GLU A 17 -4.85 6.43 15.70
CA GLU A 17 -4.15 5.46 16.54
C GLU A 17 -4.67 5.54 17.99
N VAL A 18 -4.94 4.38 18.56
CA VAL A 18 -5.22 4.20 19.99
C VAL A 18 -4.10 3.36 20.60
N ASP A 19 -3.19 4.01 21.33
CA ASP A 19 -2.10 3.34 22.05
C ASP A 19 -2.64 2.73 23.35
N ARG A 20 -2.57 1.40 23.46
CA ARG A 20 -3.11 0.66 24.62
C ARG A 20 -2.27 0.82 25.87
N ALA A 21 -0.94 0.96 25.71
CA ALA A 21 -0.01 1.08 26.82
C ALA A 21 -0.07 2.48 27.43
N ALA A 22 -0.04 3.52 26.58
CA ALA A 22 -0.13 4.92 27.01
C ALA A 22 -1.56 5.38 27.29
N ARG A 23 -2.58 4.60 26.89
CA ARG A 23 -4.00 4.97 26.94
C ARG A 23 -4.28 6.32 26.27
N SER A 24 -3.65 6.52 25.12
CA SER A 24 -3.72 7.79 24.38
C SER A 24 -4.33 7.57 23.00
N VAL A 25 -4.95 8.63 22.48
CA VAL A 25 -5.55 8.65 21.13
C VAL A 25 -4.89 9.78 20.37
N GLN A 26 -4.41 9.49 19.17
CA GLN A 26 -3.83 10.49 18.28
C GLN A 26 -4.30 10.25 16.85
N THR A 27 -4.43 11.34 16.08
CA THR A 27 -4.66 11.26 14.63
C THR A 27 -3.30 11.31 13.95
N LEU A 28 -3.01 10.34 13.10
CA LEU A 28 -1.80 10.32 12.30
C LEU A 28 -1.96 11.28 11.12
N ALA A 29 -0.89 11.98 10.78
CA ALA A 29 -0.83 12.84 9.59
C ALA A 29 -0.61 12.00 8.31
N ILE A 30 -1.48 11.02 8.10
CA ILE A 30 -1.46 10.09 6.97
C ILE A 30 -2.81 10.22 6.25
N PRO A 31 -2.82 10.52 4.94
CA PRO A 31 -4.07 10.52 4.17
C PRO A 31 -4.64 9.10 4.12
N ALA A 32 -5.93 8.96 4.41
CA ALA A 32 -6.63 7.67 4.39
C ALA A 32 -7.79 7.62 3.39
N SER A 33 -7.83 8.56 2.45
CA SER A 33 -8.81 8.59 1.35
C SER A 33 -8.49 7.61 0.22
N GLY A 34 -7.29 7.03 0.22
CA GLY A 34 -6.80 6.10 -0.80
C GLY A 34 -6.59 4.68 -0.28
N ASN A 35 -5.95 3.86 -1.10
CA ASN A 35 -5.52 2.51 -0.72
C ASN A 35 -4.52 2.58 0.46
N ILE A 36 -4.72 1.72 1.46
CA ILE A 36 -3.86 1.56 2.63
C ILE A 36 -3.58 0.08 2.82
N ALA A 37 -2.32 -0.27 3.11
CA ALA A 37 -1.95 -1.61 3.55
C ALA A 37 -1.16 -1.55 4.87
N PHE A 38 -1.18 -2.64 5.63
CA PHE A 38 -0.50 -2.72 6.91
C PHE A 38 0.11 -4.10 7.13
N ASP A 39 1.40 -4.16 7.44
CA ASP A 39 2.13 -5.42 7.60
C ASP A 39 2.36 -5.83 9.08
N GLY A 40 1.67 -5.19 10.01
CA GLY A 40 1.87 -5.40 11.45
C GLY A 40 2.79 -4.35 12.10
N ARG A 41 3.63 -3.66 11.32
CA ARG A 41 4.50 -2.58 11.81
C ARG A 41 4.39 -1.31 10.99
N THR A 42 4.34 -1.43 9.67
CA THR A 42 4.40 -0.33 8.73
C THR A 42 3.05 -0.13 8.08
N ILE A 43 2.58 1.12 8.09
CA ILE A 43 1.39 1.54 7.34
C ILE A 43 1.89 2.07 5.99
N TYR A 44 1.48 1.42 4.92
CA TYR A 44 1.75 1.86 3.56
C TYR A 44 0.56 2.66 3.04
N PHE A 45 0.82 3.76 2.36
CA PHE A 45 -0.21 4.64 1.82
C PHE A 45 0.32 5.42 0.62
N VAL A 46 -0.60 5.96 -0.19
CA VAL A 46 -0.27 6.85 -1.29
C VAL A 46 -0.53 8.29 -0.88
N ASP A 47 0.45 9.18 -1.10
CA ASP A 47 0.32 10.60 -0.83
C ASP A 47 -0.41 11.38 -1.94
N GLU A 48 -0.51 12.70 -1.76
CA GLU A 48 -1.20 13.59 -2.71
C GLU A 48 -0.55 13.63 -4.10
N ASP A 49 0.76 13.35 -4.18
CA ASP A 49 1.53 13.28 -5.42
C ASP A 49 1.51 11.87 -6.04
N SER A 50 0.65 10.99 -5.53
CA SER A 50 0.58 9.57 -5.92
C SER A 50 1.83 8.76 -5.58
N ARG A 51 2.70 9.22 -4.67
CA ARG A 51 3.92 8.48 -4.28
C ARG A 51 3.60 7.48 -3.19
N LEU A 52 4.17 6.29 -3.27
CA LEU A 52 4.03 5.28 -2.23
C LEU A 52 4.92 5.63 -1.04
N GLN A 53 4.32 5.67 0.14
CA GLN A 53 4.94 6.05 1.40
C GLN A 53 4.79 4.92 2.42
N ALA A 54 5.75 4.83 3.34
CA ALA A 54 5.77 3.91 4.47
C ALA A 54 5.87 4.70 5.78
N TYR A 55 4.91 4.51 6.67
CA TYR A 55 4.94 5.02 8.04
C TYR A 55 5.29 3.90 9.03
N ASP A 56 6.44 4.01 9.68
CA ASP A 56 6.86 3.07 10.72
C ASP A 56 6.19 3.44 12.05
N THR A 57 5.36 2.54 12.59
CA THR A 57 4.61 2.80 13.84
C THR A 57 5.49 2.85 15.10
N GLN A 58 6.72 2.33 15.03
CA GLN A 58 7.69 2.34 16.13
C GLN A 58 8.52 3.62 16.15
N THR A 59 9.10 4.03 15.02
CA THR A 59 9.90 5.27 14.93
C THR A 59 9.03 6.51 14.74
N ARG A 60 7.79 6.33 14.28
CA ARG A 60 6.84 7.40 13.91
C ARG A 60 7.32 8.27 12.75
N GLU A 61 8.12 7.70 11.87
CA GLU A 61 8.65 8.38 10.69
C GLU A 61 7.94 7.94 9.41
N VAL A 62 7.81 8.87 8.46
CA VAL A 62 7.34 8.60 7.10
C VAL A 62 8.54 8.63 6.17
N ALA A 63 8.66 7.63 5.30
CA ALA A 63 9.66 7.59 4.24
C ALA A 63 9.06 7.12 2.91
N PRO A 64 9.56 7.60 1.76
CA PRO A 64 9.13 7.10 0.46
C PRO A 64 9.58 5.65 0.26
N VAL A 65 8.73 4.86 -0.40
CA VAL A 65 9.06 3.50 -0.86
C VAL A 65 9.65 3.62 -2.26
N GLY A 66 10.98 3.66 -2.33
CA GLY A 66 11.71 3.91 -3.57
C GLY A 66 11.24 5.15 -4.33
N ASN A 67 11.23 5.08 -5.66
CA ASN A 67 10.67 6.11 -6.54
C ASN A 67 9.34 5.65 -7.17
N ILE A 68 8.47 5.06 -6.35
CA ILE A 68 7.21 4.48 -6.80
C ILE A 68 6.11 5.53 -6.83
N VAL A 69 5.49 5.71 -8.00
CA VAL A 69 4.28 6.53 -8.17
C VAL A 69 3.12 5.59 -8.48
N ALA A 70 2.33 5.25 -7.47
CA ALA A 70 1.33 4.21 -7.53
C ALA A 70 -0.08 4.75 -7.81
N ARG A 71 -0.86 4.01 -8.60
CA ARG A 71 -2.32 4.18 -8.68
C ARG A 71 -3.03 3.36 -7.61
N SER A 72 -2.58 2.12 -7.43
CA SER A 72 -3.09 1.12 -6.50
C SER A 72 -1.90 0.28 -6.07
N PHE A 73 -1.96 -0.30 -4.87
CA PHE A 73 -0.96 -1.24 -4.41
C PHE A 73 -1.60 -2.23 -3.42
N CYS A 74 -0.90 -3.32 -3.15
CA CYS A 74 -1.22 -4.27 -2.09
C CYS A 74 0.08 -4.87 -1.53
N LEU A 75 0.00 -5.41 -0.31
CA LEU A 75 1.07 -6.23 0.24
C LEU A 75 0.97 -7.65 -0.32
N THR A 76 2.11 -8.27 -0.62
CA THR A 76 2.22 -9.69 -0.95
C THR A 76 3.06 -10.40 0.11
N GLU A 77 3.27 -11.71 -0.03
CA GLU A 77 4.19 -12.45 0.85
C GLU A 77 5.63 -11.91 0.79
N ASP A 78 6.09 -11.55 -0.41
CA ASP A 78 7.48 -11.14 -0.66
C ASP A 78 7.71 -9.62 -0.61
N GLY A 79 6.64 -8.82 -0.62
CA GLY A 79 6.78 -7.36 -0.56
C GLY A 79 5.52 -6.61 -0.97
N LEU A 80 5.62 -5.86 -2.06
CA LEU A 80 4.57 -5.00 -2.57
C LEU A 80 4.31 -5.32 -4.04
N CYS A 81 3.03 -5.26 -4.42
CA CYS A 81 2.60 -5.21 -5.81
C CYS A 81 1.90 -3.86 -6.04
N PHE A 82 2.16 -3.21 -7.17
CA PHE A 82 1.63 -1.88 -7.45
C PHE A 82 1.39 -1.65 -8.94
N VAL A 83 0.44 -0.74 -9.21
CA VAL A 83 0.18 -0.20 -10.54
C VAL A 83 1.02 1.06 -10.73
N ASN A 84 2.05 0.99 -11.56
CA ASN A 84 3.02 2.06 -11.77
C ASN A 84 2.52 3.12 -12.76
N ARG A 85 2.25 4.34 -12.26
CA ARG A 85 1.81 5.47 -13.11
C ARG A 85 2.91 5.97 -14.04
N LEU A 86 4.18 5.74 -13.71
CA LEU A 86 5.31 6.16 -14.57
C LEU A 86 5.47 5.26 -15.79
N ASP A 87 5.04 3.99 -15.69
CA ASP A 87 5.20 2.98 -16.74
C ASP A 87 3.85 2.61 -17.38
N GLY A 88 3.03 3.62 -17.69
CA GLY A 88 1.79 3.42 -18.44
C GLY A 88 0.70 2.64 -17.67
N ASP A 89 0.69 2.73 -16.33
CA ASP A 89 -0.16 1.95 -15.44
C ASP A 89 0.15 0.42 -15.49
N ALA A 90 1.39 -0.01 -15.80
CA ALA A 90 1.84 -1.41 -15.71
C ALA A 90 1.82 -1.94 -14.27
N VAL A 91 1.76 -3.27 -14.10
CA VAL A 91 1.83 -3.91 -12.78
C VAL A 91 3.25 -4.37 -12.51
N CYS A 92 3.77 -3.96 -11.35
CA CYS A 92 5.11 -4.30 -10.90
C CYS A 92 5.08 -4.84 -9.47
N THR A 93 6.08 -5.66 -9.13
CA THR A 93 6.39 -6.04 -7.75
C THR A 93 7.71 -5.41 -7.30
N CYS A 94 7.91 -5.29 -6.00
CA CYS A 94 9.17 -4.90 -5.38
C CYS A 94 9.26 -5.41 -3.94
N THR A 95 10.44 -5.32 -3.35
CA THR A 95 10.61 -5.47 -1.90
C THR A 95 9.91 -4.32 -1.16
N LYS A 96 9.73 -4.46 0.16
CA LYS A 96 9.03 -3.47 1.00
C LYS A 96 9.68 -2.08 1.05
N ASP A 97 10.98 -1.99 0.80
CA ASP A 97 11.71 -0.71 0.69
C ASP A 97 11.70 -0.13 -0.74
N GLY A 98 11.09 -0.85 -1.69
CA GLY A 98 10.96 -0.45 -3.09
C GLY A 98 12.15 -0.81 -3.97
N SER A 99 13.09 -1.64 -3.49
CA SER A 99 14.17 -2.18 -4.31
C SER A 99 13.69 -3.31 -5.22
N ASP A 100 14.54 -3.69 -6.17
CA ASP A 100 14.37 -4.88 -7.03
C ASP A 100 13.02 -4.92 -7.75
N ALA A 101 12.57 -3.77 -8.26
CA ALA A 101 11.28 -3.67 -8.93
C ALA A 101 11.26 -4.48 -10.24
N VAL A 102 10.25 -5.33 -10.40
CA VAL A 102 10.05 -6.19 -11.59
C VAL A 102 8.65 -5.96 -12.14
N MET A 103 8.53 -5.79 -13.46
CA MET A 103 7.24 -5.73 -14.14
C MET A 103 6.69 -7.15 -14.32
N VAL A 104 5.46 -7.39 -13.85
CA VAL A 104 4.78 -8.70 -13.93
C VAL A 104 3.62 -8.72 -14.92
N LEU A 105 3.06 -7.55 -15.27
CA LEU A 105 2.04 -7.42 -16.30
C LEU A 105 2.18 -6.09 -17.06
N GLU A 106 2.27 -6.19 -18.39
CA GLU A 106 2.24 -5.03 -19.28
C GLU A 106 0.84 -4.44 -19.44
N GLY A 107 0.79 -3.14 -19.77
CA GLY A 107 -0.44 -2.45 -20.14
C GLY A 107 -1.16 -1.83 -18.94
N PRO A 108 -2.25 -1.08 -19.17
CA PRO A 108 -2.80 -0.26 -18.10
C PRO A 108 -3.73 -1.07 -17.20
N ALA A 109 -3.37 -1.20 -15.93
CA ALA A 109 -4.20 -1.69 -14.85
C ALA A 109 -4.88 -0.53 -14.09
N LEU A 110 -6.01 -0.82 -13.44
CA LEU A 110 -6.71 0.09 -12.52
C LEU A 110 -6.33 -0.18 -11.07
N SER A 111 -6.31 -1.45 -10.69
CA SER A 111 -6.03 -1.88 -9.33
C SER A 111 -5.40 -3.26 -9.30
N VAL A 112 -4.70 -3.51 -8.21
CA VAL A 112 -4.13 -4.80 -7.81
C VAL A 112 -4.72 -5.16 -6.46
N ASP A 113 -4.99 -6.44 -6.25
CA ASP A 113 -5.47 -6.99 -5.00
C ASP A 113 -4.82 -8.35 -4.75
N TYR A 114 -4.50 -8.66 -3.50
CA TYR A 114 -3.81 -9.89 -3.11
C TYR A 114 -4.54 -10.52 -1.94
N GLU A 115 -5.17 -11.66 -2.19
CA GLU A 115 -5.98 -12.39 -1.23
C GLU A 115 -5.67 -13.88 -1.35
N ASP A 116 -5.54 -14.57 -0.20
CA ASP A 116 -5.31 -16.01 -0.12
C ASP A 116 -4.13 -16.54 -0.97
N GLY A 117 -3.08 -15.72 -1.13
CA GLY A 117 -1.87 -16.08 -1.88
C GLY A 117 -1.95 -15.78 -3.38
N GLU A 118 -3.08 -15.29 -3.88
CA GLU A 118 -3.31 -15.03 -5.30
C GLU A 118 -3.33 -13.53 -5.60
N LEU A 119 -2.54 -13.10 -6.59
CA LEU A 119 -2.60 -11.74 -7.12
C LEU A 119 -3.68 -11.65 -8.19
N SER A 120 -4.56 -10.66 -8.06
CA SER A 120 -5.54 -10.31 -9.08
C SER A 120 -5.40 -8.87 -9.53
N VAL A 121 -5.62 -8.63 -10.82
CA VAL A 121 -5.46 -7.31 -11.46
C VAL A 121 -6.73 -6.93 -12.18
N THR A 122 -7.26 -5.74 -11.89
CA THR A 122 -8.37 -5.15 -12.65
C THR A 122 -7.81 -4.36 -13.83
N LEU A 123 -8.11 -4.78 -15.06
CA LEU A 123 -7.62 -4.15 -16.28
C LEU A 123 -8.35 -2.83 -16.56
N LYS A 124 -7.64 -1.81 -17.06
CA LYS A 124 -8.23 -0.52 -17.43
C LYS A 124 -9.02 -0.56 -18.73
N SER A 125 -8.71 -1.50 -19.62
CA SER A 125 -9.33 -1.64 -20.94
C SER A 125 -10.82 -1.96 -20.85
N ASP A 126 -11.19 -2.88 -19.95
CA ASP A 126 -12.54 -3.43 -19.88
C ASP A 126 -13.05 -3.65 -18.44
N GLY A 127 -12.25 -3.32 -17.43
CA GLY A 127 -12.62 -3.47 -16.02
C GLY A 127 -12.67 -4.91 -15.52
N ARG A 128 -12.22 -5.89 -16.32
CA ARG A 128 -12.17 -7.29 -15.87
C ARG A 128 -11.02 -7.52 -14.91
N THR A 129 -11.26 -8.37 -13.92
CA THR A 129 -10.24 -8.87 -13.01
C THR A 129 -9.66 -10.18 -13.55
N VAL A 130 -8.34 -10.27 -13.64
CA VAL A 130 -7.60 -11.46 -14.07
C VAL A 130 -6.55 -11.85 -13.03
N PRO A 131 -6.30 -13.15 -12.81
CA PRO A 131 -5.20 -13.59 -11.96
C PRO A 131 -3.86 -13.31 -12.64
N VAL A 132 -2.83 -13.07 -11.84
CA VAL A 132 -1.43 -12.90 -12.27
C VAL A 132 -0.54 -13.79 -11.39
N GLU A 133 0.34 -14.56 -12.00
CA GLU A 133 1.32 -15.38 -11.29
C GLU A 133 2.50 -14.50 -10.84
N LEU A 134 2.94 -14.69 -9.59
CA LEU A 134 4.08 -14.02 -8.98
C LEU A 134 5.32 -14.93 -8.96
#